data_AF-A0A6G0VH73-F1
#
_entry.id   AF-A0A6G0VH73-F1
#
_cell.length_a   1.000
_cell.length_b   1.000
_cell.length_c   1.000
_cell.angle_alpha   90.00
_cell.angle_beta   90.00
_cell.angle_gamma   90.00
#
_symmetry.space_group_name_H-M   'P 1'
#
loop_
_entity.id
_entity.type
_entity.pdbx_description
1 polymer ?
#
loop_
_entity_poly.entity_id
_entity_poly.type
_entity_poly.pdbx_seq_one_letter_code
_entity_poly.pdbx_strand_id
1 'polypeptide(L)' 'MSDKCKRKIIKLEYMDCGSIFNNDYKLKHERQVHSGKKIKTKHYGVPSILFEASKQSKQVQIICS' A
#
# COMPACT_ATOMS: atom_id res chain seq x y z
N MET A 1 2.84 -3.77 30.52
CA MET A 1 2.77 -2.50 29.78
C MET A 1 2.58 -2.86 28.31
N SER A 2 1.42 -2.59 27.72
CA SER A 2 1.13 -3.06 26.36
C SER A 2 1.98 -2.27 25.36
N ASP A 3 2.91 -2.96 24.70
CA ASP A 3 3.67 -2.44 23.57
C ASP A 3 2.69 -1.88 22.54
N LYS A 4 2.57 -0.55 22.49
CA LYS A 4 1.87 0.14 21.41
C LYS A 4 2.70 -0.08 20.16
N CYS A 5 2.46 -1.20 19.48
CA CYS A 5 3.11 -1.57 18.24
C CYS A 5 2.94 -0.40 17.26
N LYS A 6 4.01 0.37 17.06
CA LYS A 6 4.00 1.59 16.24
C LYS A 6 3.56 1.16 14.84
N ARG A 7 2.35 1.59 14.42
CA ARG A 7 1.83 1.26 13.09
C ARG A 7 2.84 1.72 12.04
N LYS A 8 3.29 0.79 11.19
CA LYS A 8 4.20 1.10 10.09
C LYS A 8 3.49 2.06 9.13
N ILE A 9 3.95 3.30 9.07
CA ILE A 9 3.40 4.32 8.17
C ILE A 9 3.81 3.96 6.74
N ILE A 10 2.82 3.66 5.90
CA ILE A 10 3.01 3.36 4.48
C ILE A 10 2.80 4.65 3.68
N LYS A 11 3.81 5.06 2.91
CA LYS A 11 3.71 6.16 1.94
C LYS A 11 3.26 5.62 0.59
N LEU A 12 2.26 6.28 0.00
CA LEU A 12 1.70 5.99 -1.30
C LEU A 12 1.91 7.17 -2.24
N GLU A 13 2.05 6.87 -3.53
CA GLU A 13 2.09 7.81 -4.63
C GLU A 13 0.92 7.51 -5.58
N TYR A 14 0.09 8.50 -5.88
CA TYR A 14 -0.95 8.38 -6.90
C TYR A 14 -0.33 8.43 -8.30
N MET A 15 -0.71 7.49 -9.17
CA MET A 15 -0.16 7.43 -10.52
C MET A 15 -0.64 8.57 -11.42
N ASP A 16 -1.89 9.03 -11.25
CA ASP A 16 -2.47 10.04 -12.14
C ASP A 16 -2.07 11.48 -11.78
N CYS A 17 -1.84 11.77 -10.49
CA CYS A 17 -1.50 13.12 -10.02
C CYS A 17 -0.10 13.23 -9.39
N GLY A 18 0.65 12.13 -9.27
CA GLY A 18 1.99 12.10 -8.69
C GLY A 18 2.07 12.47 -7.20
N SER A 19 0.93 12.65 -6.52
CA SER A 19 0.88 13.09 -5.13
C SER A 19 1.35 11.99 -4.19
N ILE A 20 2.25 12.34 -3.26
CA ILE A 20 2.82 11.43 -2.26
C ILE A 20 2.25 11.75 -0.88
N PHE A 21 1.66 10.76 -0.22
CA PHE A 21 0.98 10.93 1.08
C PHE A 21 0.98 9.62 1.87
N ASN A 22 0.65 9.66 3.16
CA ASN A 22 0.51 8.44 3.96
C ASN A 22 -0.83 7.76 3.67
N ASN A 23 -0.88 6.42 3.72
CA ASN A 23 -2.09 5.64 3.45
C ASN A 23 -3.34 6.10 4.23
N ASP A 24 -3.17 6.59 5.46
CA ASP A 24 -4.26 7.13 6.29
C ASP A 24 -4.96 8.34 5.64
N TYR A 25 -4.27 9.09 4.77
CA TYR A 25 -4.81 10.24 4.04
C TYR A 25 -5.38 9.89 2.66
N LYS A 26 -5.35 8.60 2.27
CA LYS A 26 -5.81 8.14 0.95
C LYS A 26 -7.25 8.57 0.67
N LEU A 27 -8.18 8.19 1.54
CA LEU A 27 -9.60 8.50 1.36
C LEU A 27 -9.89 10.00 1.37
N LYS A 28 -9.14 10.77 2.16
CA LYS A 28 -9.27 12.24 2.20
C LYS A 28 -8.84 12.85 0.87
N HIS A 29 -7.70 12.40 0.32
CA HIS A 29 -7.19 12.88 -0.95
C HIS A 29 -8.14 12.53 -2.11
N GLU A 30 -8.67 11.30 -2.16
CA GLU A 30 -9.63 10.88 -3.19
C GLU A 30 -10.87 11.78 -3.20
N ARG A 31 -11.42 12.07 -2.01
CA ARG A 31 -12.61 12.93 -1.90
C ARG A 31 -12.32 14.37 -2.30
N GLN A 32 -11.19 14.92 -1.88
CA GLN A 32 -10.87 16.35 -2.07
C GLN A 32 -10.33 16.66 -3.46
N VAL A 33 -9.44 15.81 -4.00
CA VAL A 33 -8.71 16.08 -5.26
C VAL A 33 -9.35 15.37 -6.44
N HIS A 34 -9.92 14.18 -6.21
CA HIS A 34 -10.46 13.34 -7.28
C HIS A 34 -11.99 13.24 -7.24
N SER A 35 -12.67 14.11 -6.48
CA SER A 35 -14.12 14.12 -6.33
C SER A 35 -14.69 12.75 -5.92
N GLY A 36 -13.93 11.98 -5.13
CA GLY A 36 -14.28 10.64 -4.68
C GLY A 36 -13.91 9.51 -5.65
N LYS A 37 -13.28 9.79 -6.78
CA LYS A 37 -12.79 8.76 -7.70
C LYS A 37 -11.62 8.01 -7.07
N LYS A 38 -11.66 6.68 -7.15
CA LYS A 38 -10.56 5.80 -6.72
C LYS A 38 -9.46 5.83 -7.77
N ILE A 39 -8.28 6.27 -7.37
CA ILE A 39 -7.11 6.35 -8.25
C ILE A 39 -6.09 5.26 -7.87
N LYS A 40 -5.36 4.77 -8.87
CA LYS A 40 -4.31 3.77 -8.66
C LYS A 40 -3.15 4.39 -7.88
N THR A 41 -2.70 3.69 -6.84
CA THR A 41 -1.57 4.09 -5.98
C THR A 41 -0.46 3.06 -6.02
N LYS A 42 0.80 3.50 -5.99
CA LYS A 42 1.99 2.66 -5.79
C LYS A 42 2.69 3.03 -4.49
N HIS A 43 3.52 2.13 -3.95
CA HIS A 43 4.31 2.44 -2.75
C HIS A 43 5.45 3.40 -3.10
N TYR A 44 5.55 4.50 -2.37
CA TYR A 44 6.62 5.47 -2.58
C TYR A 44 7.95 4.93 -2.04
N GLY A 45 9.01 5.00 -2.85
CA GLY A 45 10.36 4.60 -2.46
C GLY A 45 10.60 3.09 -2.32
N VAL A 46 9.61 2.26 -2.66
CA VAL A 46 9.79 0.80 -2.73
C VAL A 46 9.95 0.43 -4.21
N PRO A 47 11.13 -0.06 -4.65
CA PRO A 47 11.29 -0.65 -5.96
C PRO A 47 10.22 -1.72 -6.15
N SER A 48 9.49 -1.69 -7.27
CA SER A 48 8.38 -2.62 -7.57
C SER A 48 8.72 -4.09 -7.30
N ILE A 49 9.99 -4.46 -7.53
CA ILE A 49 10.58 -5.78 -7.29
C ILE A 49 10.43 -6.29 -5.84
N LEU A 50 10.43 -5.41 -4.81
CA LEU A 50 10.32 -5.85 -3.41
C LEU A 50 8.86 -6.20 -3.04
N PHE A 51 7.88 -5.57 -3.68
CA PHE A 51 6.46 -5.86 -3.46
C PHE A 51 6.01 -7.12 -4.22
N GLU A 52 6.51 -7.32 -5.44
CA GLU A 52 6.22 -8.53 -6.24
C GLU A 52 6.86 -9.79 -5.63
N ALA A 53 8.02 -9.68 -4.97
CA ALA A 53 8.64 -10.79 -4.25
C ALA A 53 7.74 -11.36 -3.13
N SER A 54 6.88 -10.53 -2.52
CA SER A 54 5.95 -10.98 -1.48
C SER A 54 4.74 -11.75 -2.03
N LYS A 55 4.45 -11.62 -3.33
CA LYS A 55 3.35 -12.34 -4.00
C LYS A 55 3.73 -13.75 -4.45
N GLN A 56 5.03 -14.09 -4.48
CA GLN A 56 5.51 -15.41 -4.88
C GLN A 56 5.41 -16.48 -3.77
N SER A 57 4.92 -16.16 -2.57
CA SER A 57 4.79 -17.15 -1.48
C SER A 57 3.48 -17.97 -1.49
N LYS A 58 2.63 -17.84 -2.53
CA LYS A 58 1.39 -18.64 -2.66
C LYS A 58 1.53 -19.79 -3.64
N GLN A 59 2.47 -20.71 -3.38
CA GLN A 59 2.32 -22.10 -3.84
C GLN A 59 3.03 -23.06 -2.88
N VAL A 60 2.65 -23.02 -1.61
CA VAL A 60 2.82 -24.21 -0.75
C VAL A 60 1.63 -25.11 -1.05
N GLN A 61 1.81 -26.06 -1.97
CA GLN A 61 0.92 -27.22 -2.07
C GLN A 61 0.96 -27.94 -0.72
N ILE A 62 -0.17 -27.93 -0.02
CA ILE A 62 -0.40 -28.81 1.13
C ILE A 62 -0.49 -30.23 0.57
N ILE A 63 0.60 -30.99 0.69
CA ILE A 63 0.55 -32.45 0.63
C ILE A 63 0.47 -32.90 2.09
N CYS A 64 -0.74 -33.17 2.57
CA CYS A 64 -0.91 -33.96 3.78
C CYS A 64 -0.79 -35.44 3.38
N SER A 65 0.14 -36.16 4.01
CA SER A 65 0.25 -37.62 3.99
C SER A 65 0.15 -38.13 5.41
#